data_AF-A0A6L3AM41-F1
#
_entry.id   AF-A0A6L3AM41-F1
#
_cell.length_a   1.000
_cell.length_b   1.000
_cell.length_c   1.000
_cell.angle_alpha   90.00
_cell.angle_beta   90.00
_cell.angle_gamma   90.00
#
_symmetry.space_group_name_H-M   'P 1'
#
loop_
_entity.id
_entity.type
_entity.pdbx_description
1 polymer ?
#
loop_
_entity_poly.entity_id
_entity_poly.type
_entity_poly.pdbx_seq_one_letter_code
_entity_poly.pdbx_strand_id
1 'polypeptide(L)'
;MKKRGAHGYAEYHFNSLRENDGYMNLDRHVTTLQQYKIEKLDLFKDNTAFFVKIGTPQKFAYAIDQAVATVKILQTRTSSIQIDGQDIRPKKICLWLIFERKTQFTKISEIKSLIFLMKLAEWQRQCSNAGYESIVRVGYRQH
;
A
#
# COMPACT_ATOMS: atom_id res chain seq x y z
N MET A 1 7.18 23.88 -5.98
CA MET A 1 7.43 22.84 -7.00
C MET A 1 8.54 21.91 -6.50
N LYS A 2 8.23 20.73 -5.93
CA LYS A 2 9.24 19.73 -5.53
C LYS A 2 9.38 18.69 -6.64
N LYS A 3 10.57 18.62 -7.26
CA LYS A 3 10.95 17.60 -8.25
C LYS A 3 10.67 16.20 -7.68
N ARG A 4 9.77 15.42 -8.30
CA ARG A 4 9.69 13.96 -8.07
C ARG A 4 10.44 13.28 -9.22
N GLY A 5 11.44 12.46 -8.90
CA GLY A 5 12.13 11.61 -9.88
C GLY A 5 11.18 10.64 -10.57
N ALA A 6 11.58 10.12 -11.73
CA ALA A 6 10.78 9.27 -12.62
C ALA A 6 9.99 8.12 -11.95
N HIS A 7 10.44 7.63 -10.79
CA HIS A 7 9.77 6.58 -10.02
C HIS A 7 8.41 6.98 -9.42
N GLY A 8 8.22 8.25 -9.03
CA GLY A 8 6.92 8.70 -8.51
C GLY A 8 5.86 8.86 -9.61
N TYR A 9 6.28 9.02 -10.87
CA TYR A 9 5.36 9.25 -11.99
C TYR A 9 4.61 7.97 -12.39
N ALA A 10 5.28 6.82 -12.39
CA ALA A 10 4.65 5.55 -12.76
C ALA A 10 3.58 5.11 -11.75
N GLU A 11 3.87 5.24 -10.45
CA GLU A 11 2.92 4.92 -9.37
C GLU A 11 1.76 5.91 -9.38
N TYR A 12 2.04 7.21 -9.52
CA TYR A 12 1.01 8.23 -9.66
C TYR A 12 0.10 7.96 -10.87
N HIS A 13 0.67 7.69 -12.05
CA HIS A 13 -0.10 7.39 -13.25
C HIS A 13 -0.94 6.12 -13.08
N PHE A 14 -0.37 5.06 -12.48
CA PHE A 14 -1.13 3.85 -12.15
C PHE A 14 -2.30 4.18 -11.23
N ASN A 15 -2.08 4.93 -10.15
CA ASN A 15 -3.11 5.29 -9.18
C ASN A 15 -4.22 6.15 -9.81
N SER A 16 -3.86 7.14 -10.65
CA SER A 16 -4.84 7.97 -11.36
C SER A 16 -5.72 7.16 -12.32
N LEU A 17 -5.15 6.16 -13.01
CA LEU A 17 -5.97 5.28 -13.87
C LEU A 17 -6.98 4.46 -13.08
N ARG A 18 -6.72 4.15 -11.81
CA ARG A 18 -7.65 3.41 -10.95
C ARG A 18 -8.85 4.24 -10.51
N GLU A 19 -8.81 5.57 -10.64
CA GLU A 19 -9.97 6.43 -10.36
C GLU A 19 -11.16 6.05 -11.26
N ASN A 20 -10.90 5.70 -12.52
CA ASN A 20 -11.91 5.19 -13.45
C ASN A 20 -12.53 3.85 -13.01
N ASP A 21 -11.81 3.10 -12.17
CA ASP A 21 -12.27 1.82 -11.61
C ASP A 21 -12.94 2.01 -10.23
N GLY A 22 -13.23 3.25 -9.83
CA GLY A 22 -13.88 3.61 -8.57
C GLY A 22 -12.96 3.63 -7.36
N TYR A 23 -11.65 3.74 -7.56
CA TYR A 23 -10.70 3.95 -6.46
C TYR A 23 -10.56 5.43 -6.13
N MET A 24 -10.47 5.74 -4.84
CA MET A 24 -10.12 7.07 -4.37
C MET A 24 -8.60 7.20 -4.35
N ASN A 25 -8.04 8.16 -5.09
CA ASN A 25 -6.60 8.39 -5.19
C ASN A 25 -6.11 9.32 -4.07
N LEU A 26 -5.30 8.78 -3.16
CA LEU A 26 -4.86 9.48 -1.95
C LEU A 26 -3.40 9.93 -2.00
N ASP A 27 -2.67 9.68 -3.10
CA ASP A 27 -1.23 10.01 -3.24
C ASP A 27 -0.92 11.53 -3.15
N ARG A 28 -1.95 12.37 -3.37
CA ARG A 28 -1.88 13.85 -3.25
C ARG A 28 -2.58 14.40 -2.00
N HIS A 29 -3.35 13.58 -1.30
CA HIS A 29 -4.06 14.02 -0.09
C HIS A 29 -3.14 13.85 1.11
N VAL A 30 -2.93 14.92 1.87
CA VAL A 30 -2.34 14.80 3.21
C VAL A 30 -3.39 14.11 4.07
N THR A 31 -3.30 12.79 4.12
CA THR A 31 -4.21 11.99 4.94
C THR A 31 -3.84 12.20 6.39
N THR A 32 -4.72 12.87 7.13
CA THR A 32 -4.49 13.18 8.55
C THR A 32 -5.34 12.23 9.38
N LEU A 33 -4.72 11.45 10.25
CA LEU A 33 -5.37 10.61 11.27
C LEU A 33 -5.54 11.40 12.54
N GLN A 34 -6.56 12.27 12.60
CA GLN A 34 -6.97 13.14 13.73
C GLN A 34 -5.90 14.04 14.40
N GLN A 35 -4.60 13.70 14.38
CA GLN A 35 -3.40 14.36 14.92
C GLN A 35 -2.11 13.76 14.32
N TYR A 36 -2.15 12.52 13.80
CA TYR A 36 -1.01 11.84 13.16
C TYR A 36 -1.07 12.03 11.65
N LYS A 37 0.02 12.52 11.05
CA LYS A 37 0.14 12.53 9.59
C LYS A 37 0.39 11.09 9.12
N ILE A 38 -0.55 10.48 8.40
CA ILE A 38 -0.21 9.26 7.65
C ILE A 38 0.81 9.70 6.61
N GLU A 39 2.01 9.14 6.67
CA GLU A 39 3.05 9.51 5.72
C GLU A 39 2.70 9.11 4.29
N LYS A 40 1.94 8.01 4.11
CA LYS A 40 1.52 7.54 2.79
C LYS A 40 0.36 6.54 2.80
N LEU A 41 -0.73 6.85 2.11
CA LEU A 41 -1.77 5.91 1.66
C LEU A 41 -1.99 6.17 0.17
N ASP A 42 -1.97 5.13 -0.67
CA ASP A 42 -2.00 5.32 -2.13
C ASP A 42 -3.42 5.36 -2.68
N LEU A 43 -4.24 4.34 -2.38
CA LEU A 43 -5.64 4.26 -2.82
C LEU A 43 -6.55 3.79 -1.69
N PHE A 44 -7.83 4.13 -1.80
CA PHE A 44 -8.89 3.56 -0.94
C PHE A 44 -10.10 3.13 -1.77
N LYS A 45 -10.64 1.95 -1.48
CA LYS A 45 -11.86 1.41 -2.10
C LYS A 45 -12.44 0.28 -1.26
N ASP A 46 -13.77 0.17 -1.16
CA ASP A 46 -14.46 -0.96 -0.52
C ASP A 46 -13.92 -1.33 0.88
N ASN A 47 -13.75 -0.31 1.76
CA ASN A 47 -13.15 -0.47 3.09
C ASN A 47 -11.73 -1.07 3.08
N THR A 48 -11.01 -0.92 1.97
CA THR A 48 -9.66 -1.44 1.78
C THR A 48 -8.69 -0.28 1.57
N ALA A 49 -7.68 -0.20 2.42
CA ALA A 49 -6.54 0.68 2.24
C ALA A 49 -5.49 -0.02 1.36
N PHE A 50 -5.08 0.62 0.27
CA PHE A 50 -4.12 0.06 -0.68
C PHE A 50 -2.77 0.79 -0.62
N PHE A 51 -1.71 0.00 -0.61
CA PHE A 51 -0.32 0.44 -0.74
C PHE A 51 0.21 -0.08 -2.06
N VAL A 52 0.40 0.81 -3.01
CA VAL A 52 0.80 0.49 -4.38
C VAL A 52 2.29 0.73 -4.52
N LYS A 53 3.00 -0.27 -5.05
CA LYS A 53 4.42 -0.13 -5.34
C LYS A 53 4.77 -0.78 -6.67
N ILE A 54 5.54 -0.07 -7.48
CA ILE A 54 6.09 -0.58 -8.74
C ILE A 54 7.60 -0.75 -8.57
N GLY A 55 8.12 -1.96 -8.87
CA GLY A 55 9.55 -2.19 -8.99
C GLY A 55 10.04 -3.55 -8.53
N THR A 56 11.11 -3.53 -7.74
CA THR A 56 11.85 -4.72 -7.28
C THR A 56 11.46 -5.12 -5.85
N PRO A 57 11.79 -6.35 -5.42
CA PRO A 57 11.57 -6.79 -4.03
C PRO A 57 12.12 -5.84 -2.95
N GLN A 58 13.24 -5.15 -3.22
CA GLN A 58 13.80 -4.14 -2.32
C GLN A 58 12.87 -2.93 -2.17
N LYS A 59 12.24 -2.46 -3.25
CA LYS A 59 11.25 -1.37 -3.19
C LYS A 59 9.96 -1.83 -2.49
N PHE A 60 9.58 -3.10 -2.67
CA PHE A 60 8.41 -3.66 -1.98
C PHE A 60 8.62 -3.77 -0.48
N ALA A 61 9.84 -4.09 -0.02
CA ALA A 61 10.17 -4.07 1.40
C ALA A 61 9.88 -2.69 2.03
N TYR A 62 10.19 -1.60 1.32
CA TYR A 62 9.86 -0.25 1.78
C TYR A 62 8.34 0.01 1.82
N ALA A 63 7.59 -0.46 0.81
CA ALA A 63 6.12 -0.35 0.82
C ALA A 63 5.49 -1.14 1.99
N ILE A 64 6.06 -2.31 2.31
CA ILE A 64 5.64 -3.11 3.47
C ILE A 64 5.89 -2.34 4.78
N ASP A 65 7.03 -1.67 4.92
CA ASP A 65 7.32 -0.86 6.10
C ASP A 65 6.31 0.28 6.29
N GLN A 66 5.91 0.94 5.19
CA GLN A 66 4.87 1.98 5.20
C GLN A 66 3.49 1.41 5.58
N ALA A 67 3.15 0.24 5.07
CA ALA A 67 1.90 -0.44 5.43
C ALA A 67 1.89 -0.83 6.92
N VAL A 68 3.01 -1.36 7.43
CA VAL A 68 3.19 -1.68 8.86
C VAL A 68 3.03 -0.46 9.75
N ALA A 69 3.68 0.67 9.39
CA ALA A 69 3.53 1.91 10.14
C ALA A 69 2.07 2.36 10.20
N THR A 70 1.36 2.28 9.07
CA THR A 70 -0.06 2.66 8.99
C THR A 70 -0.95 1.73 9.81
N VAL A 71 -0.72 0.41 9.77
CA VAL A 71 -1.47 -0.57 10.59
C VAL A 71 -1.33 -0.26 12.08
N LYS A 72 -0.13 0.07 12.55
CA LYS A 72 0.11 0.42 13.97
C LYS A 72 -0.65 1.67 14.38
N ILE A 73 -0.70 2.70 13.53
CA ILE A 73 -1.47 3.91 13.83
C ILE A 73 -2.97 3.62 13.78
N LEU A 74 -3.47 2.81 12.84
CA LEU A 74 -4.89 2.47 12.78
C LEU A 74 -5.34 1.57 13.94
N GLN A 75 -4.44 0.76 14.49
CA GLN A 75 -4.71 -0.11 15.63
C GLN A 75 -5.02 0.69 16.91
N THR A 76 -4.51 1.92 17.05
CA THR A 76 -4.88 2.77 18.19
C THR A 76 -6.35 3.16 18.08
N ARG A 77 -7.17 2.80 19.09
CA ARG A 77 -8.66 2.85 19.06
C ARG A 77 -9.27 4.23 18.73
N THR A 78 -8.48 5.28 18.81
CA THR A 78 -8.85 6.67 18.54
C THR A 78 -8.59 7.09 17.08
N SER A 79 -7.94 6.27 16.26
CA SER A 79 -7.50 6.68 14.92
C SER A 79 -8.48 6.26 13.82
N SER A 80 -8.98 7.25 13.07
CA SER A 80 -9.76 7.09 11.84
C SER A 80 -9.17 7.93 10.72
N ILE A 81 -9.10 7.35 9.52
CA ILE A 81 -8.57 8.01 8.32
C ILE A 81 -9.54 9.09 7.92
N GLN A 82 -9.16 10.36 8.06
CA GLN A 82 -10.00 11.44 7.57
C GLN A 82 -9.79 11.61 6.07
N ILE A 83 -10.84 11.37 5.31
CA ILE A 83 -10.86 11.64 3.87
C ILE A 83 -12.09 12.49 3.57
N ASP A 84 -11.87 13.66 2.97
CA ASP A 84 -12.90 14.65 2.65
C ASP A 84 -13.86 14.96 3.82
N GLY A 85 -13.31 15.04 5.04
CA GLY A 85 -14.06 15.33 6.26
C GLY A 85 -14.83 14.14 6.85
N GLN A 86 -14.72 12.95 6.27
CA GLN A 86 -15.32 11.72 6.77
C GLN A 86 -14.29 10.84 7.46
N ASP A 87 -14.67 10.28 8.61
CA ASP A 87 -13.87 9.29 9.33
C ASP A 87 -14.05 7.91 8.70
N ILE A 88 -12.99 7.42 8.06
CA ILE A 88 -12.96 6.14 7.37
C ILE A 88 -12.10 5.16 8.16
N ARG A 89 -12.62 3.95 8.37
CA ARG A 89 -11.90 2.84 9.02
C ARG A 89 -11.79 1.66 8.05
N PRO A 90 -10.60 1.37 7.51
CA PRO A 90 -10.43 0.20 6.65
C PRO A 90 -10.67 -1.08 7.46
N LYS A 91 -11.31 -2.07 6.82
CA LYS A 91 -11.38 -3.45 7.30
C LYS A 91 -10.25 -4.31 6.71
N LYS A 92 -9.72 -3.88 5.56
CA LYS A 92 -8.71 -4.63 4.80
C LYS A 92 -7.51 -3.74 4.50
N ILE A 93 -6.33 -4.35 4.51
CA ILE A 93 -5.08 -3.71 4.11
C ILE A 93 -4.52 -4.49 2.93
N CYS A 94 -4.35 -3.84 1.80
CA CYS A 94 -3.89 -4.45 0.56
C CYS A 94 -2.51 -3.92 0.16
N LEU A 95 -1.55 -4.82 -0.03
CA LEU A 95 -0.33 -4.53 -0.76
C LEU A 95 -0.58 -4.82 -2.25
N TRP A 96 -0.40 -3.84 -3.12
CA TRP A 96 -0.45 -4.02 -4.57
C TRP A 96 0.95 -3.87 -5.15
N LEU A 97 1.60 -5.00 -5.37
CA LEU A 97 3.00 -5.10 -5.78
C LEU A 97 3.09 -5.37 -7.28
N ILE A 98 3.61 -4.41 -8.03
CA ILE A 98 3.71 -4.48 -9.49
C ILE A 98 5.17 -4.71 -9.86
N PHE A 99 5.49 -5.93 -10.30
CA PHE A 99 6.84 -6.37 -10.61
C PHE A 99 7.28 -5.88 -11.99
N GLU A 100 8.48 -5.30 -12.06
CA GLU A 100 9.14 -4.92 -13.32
C GLU A 100 9.89 -6.14 -13.91
N ARG A 101 9.14 -7.16 -14.32
CA ARG A 101 9.69 -8.39 -14.93
C ARG A 101 8.66 -9.06 -15.85
N LYS A 102 9.15 -9.81 -16.84
CA LYS A 102 8.29 -10.55 -17.79
C LYS A 102 7.71 -11.84 -17.19
N THR A 103 8.50 -12.57 -16.42
CA THR A 103 8.11 -13.90 -15.91
C THR A 103 7.19 -13.77 -14.70
N GLN A 104 5.99 -14.35 -14.79
CA GLN A 104 5.09 -14.45 -13.64
C GLN A 104 5.58 -15.51 -12.66
N PHE A 105 5.21 -15.40 -11.39
CA PHE A 105 5.41 -16.47 -10.41
C PHE A 105 4.05 -17.06 -10.04
N THR A 106 4.04 -18.34 -9.67
CA THR A 106 2.82 -18.98 -9.15
C THR A 106 2.70 -18.81 -7.65
N LYS A 107 3.84 -18.78 -6.95
CA LYS A 107 3.95 -18.63 -5.50
C LYS A 107 4.87 -17.48 -5.16
N ILE A 108 4.47 -16.68 -4.17
CA ILE A 108 5.26 -15.54 -3.70
C ILE A 108 6.64 -15.96 -3.18
N SER A 109 6.76 -17.18 -2.66
CA SER A 109 8.00 -17.80 -2.19
C SER A 109 9.05 -18.01 -3.29
N GLU A 110 8.67 -17.95 -4.58
CA GLU A 110 9.62 -18.01 -5.70
C GLU A 110 10.48 -16.74 -5.80
N ILE A 111 10.12 -15.68 -5.10
CA ILE A 111 10.90 -14.45 -5.03
C ILE A 111 12.15 -14.72 -4.19
N LYS A 112 13.33 -14.70 -4.82
CA LYS A 112 14.64 -14.86 -4.19
C LYS A 112 15.07 -13.62 -3.40
N SER A 113 14.23 -13.18 -2.46
CA SER A 113 14.51 -12.07 -1.56
C SER A 113 13.99 -12.41 -0.17
N LEU A 114 14.88 -12.98 0.65
CA LEU A 114 14.56 -13.39 2.02
C LEU A 114 14.01 -12.23 2.86
N ILE A 115 14.63 -11.05 2.77
CA ILE A 115 14.20 -9.85 3.50
C ILE A 115 12.76 -9.46 3.14
N PHE A 116 12.42 -9.48 1.84
CA PHE A 116 11.06 -9.19 1.39
C PHE A 116 10.06 -10.21 1.94
N LEU A 117 10.37 -11.51 1.84
CA LEU A 117 9.49 -12.57 2.34
C LEU A 117 9.27 -12.49 3.86
N MET A 118 10.33 -12.20 4.62
CA MET A 118 10.25 -12.01 6.07
C MET A 118 9.38 -10.81 6.43
N LYS A 119 9.59 -9.66 5.77
CA LYS A 119 8.77 -8.45 5.99
C LYS A 119 7.31 -8.69 5.63
N LEU A 120 7.05 -9.41 4.55
CA LEU A 120 5.68 -9.73 4.13
C LEU A 120 4.96 -10.61 5.16
N ALA A 121 5.62 -11.66 5.64
CA ALA A 121 5.07 -12.53 6.68
C ALA A 121 4.81 -11.77 7.99
N GLU A 122 5.74 -10.90 8.39
CA GLU A 122 5.58 -10.06 9.57
C GLU A 122 4.43 -9.04 9.42
N TRP A 123 4.29 -8.42 8.26
CA TRP A 123 3.17 -7.54 7.96
C TRP A 123 1.82 -8.25 8.02
N GLN A 124 1.72 -9.46 7.46
CA GLN A 124 0.50 -10.27 7.55
C GLN A 124 0.14 -10.55 9.01
N ARG A 125 1.12 -10.95 9.83
CA ARG A 125 0.93 -11.19 11.25
C ARG A 125 0.44 -9.94 11.99
N GLN A 126 1.01 -8.77 11.68
CA GLN A 126 0.58 -7.50 12.27
C GLN A 126 -0.84 -7.11 11.87
N CYS A 127 -1.22 -7.31 10.59
CA CYS A 127 -2.60 -7.10 10.14
C CYS A 127 -3.57 -7.98 10.93
N SER A 128 -3.27 -9.28 11.05
CA SER A 128 -4.10 -10.23 11.81
C SER A 128 -4.24 -9.81 13.27
N ASN A 129 -3.14 -9.43 13.92
CA ASN A 129 -3.15 -9.00 15.33
C ASN A 129 -3.94 -7.69 15.55
N ALA A 130 -3.99 -6.82 14.55
CA ALA A 130 -4.76 -5.59 14.59
C ALA A 130 -6.22 -5.76 14.12
N GLY A 131 -6.63 -6.97 13.72
CA GLY A 131 -7.98 -7.27 13.27
C GLY A 131 -8.29 -6.89 11.82
N TYR A 132 -7.25 -6.70 10.99
CA TYR A 132 -7.40 -6.40 9.56
C TYR A 132 -7.22 -7.64 8.69
N GLU A 133 -8.01 -7.73 7.61
CA GLU A 133 -7.77 -8.70 6.54
C GLU A 133 -6.60 -8.23 5.66
N SER A 134 -5.53 -9.03 5.61
CA SER A 134 -4.37 -8.75 4.76
C SER A 134 -4.57 -9.32 3.34
N ILE A 135 -4.43 -8.48 2.31
CA ILE A 135 -4.54 -8.88 0.90
C ILE A 135 -3.22 -8.55 0.18
N VAL A 136 -2.73 -9.48 -0.64
CA VAL A 136 -1.62 -9.22 -1.56
C VAL A 136 -2.12 -9.34 -2.98
N ARG A 137 -2.05 -8.25 -3.74
CA ARG A 137 -2.27 -8.20 -5.18
C ARG A 137 -0.94 -8.10 -5.90
N VAL A 138 -0.77 -8.92 -6.91
CA VAL A 138 0.44 -8.97 -7.73
C VAL A 138 0.09 -8.49 -9.13
N GLY A 139 0.85 -7.52 -9.63
CA GLY A 139 0.80 -7.08 -11.01
C GLY A 139 2.16 -7.24 -11.68
N TYR A 140 2.19 -7.12 -13.01
CA TYR A 140 3.42 -7.16 -13.79
C TYR A 140 3.41 -6.01 -14.79
N ARG A 141 4.53 -5.30 -14.88
CA ARG A 141 4.76 -4.27 -15.89
C ARG A 141 5.87 -4.74 -16.81
N GLN A 142 5.55 -4.86 -18.09
CA GLN A 142 6.55 -5.13 -19.13
C GLN A 142 7.27 -3.82 -19.47
N HIS A 143 8.59 -3.89 -19.58
CA HIS A 143 9.40 -2.94 -20.33
C HIS A 143 9.60 -3.50 -21.74
#